data_AF-A0A2J5PL68-F1
#
_entry.id   AF-A0A2J5PL68-F1
#
_cell.length_a   1.000
_cell.length_b   1.000
_cell.length_c   1.000
_cell.angle_alpha   90.00
_cell.angle_beta   90.00
_cell.angle_gamma   90.00
#
_symmetry.space_group_name_H-M   'P 1'
#
loop_
_entity.id
_entity.type
_entity.pdbx_description
1 polymer ?
#
loop_
_entity_poly.entity_id
_entity_poly.type
_entity_poly.pdbx_seq_one_letter_code
_entity_poly.pdbx_strand_id
1 'polypeptide(L)'
;EKVAPMRGWLNIFNPTFTLHLREESVDEIWVTRKPTSDGHVTSVELFAKDGTQIAQLFGQRSEGHPEQVQWRAQVDRLTTEGLLA
;
A
#
# COMPACT_ATOMS: atom_id res chain seq x y z
N GLU A 1 9.22 5.02 15.30
CA GLU A 1 8.62 5.23 13.96
C GLU A 1 7.26 5.90 14.15
N LYS A 2 6.88 6.85 13.28
CA LYS A 2 5.68 7.68 13.47
C LYS A 2 4.95 7.94 12.16
N VAL A 3 3.62 7.78 12.16
CA VAL A 3 2.72 8.28 11.11
C VAL A 3 2.08 9.58 11.60
N ALA A 4 2.07 10.63 10.78
CA ALA A 4 1.54 11.94 11.18
C ALA A 4 0.88 12.71 10.01
N PRO A 5 -0.38 13.12 10.13
CA PRO A 5 -0.97 14.09 9.20
C PRO A 5 -0.45 15.50 9.51
N MET A 6 0.01 16.23 8.48
CA MET A 6 0.47 17.61 8.60
C MET A 6 0.12 18.41 7.34
N ARG A 7 -0.77 19.40 7.48
CA ARG A 7 -1.09 20.38 6.42
C ARG A 7 -1.44 19.74 5.05
N GLY A 8 -2.29 18.71 5.04
CA GLY A 8 -2.71 18.02 3.81
C GLY A 8 -1.75 16.92 3.33
N TRP A 9 -0.72 16.60 4.12
CA TRP A 9 0.21 15.50 3.86
C TRP A 9 0.08 14.41 4.91
N LEU A 10 0.09 13.16 4.47
CA LEU A 10 0.36 11.99 5.30
C LEU A 10 1.86 11.75 5.32
N ASN A 11 2.45 11.66 6.51
CA ASN A 11 3.89 11.54 6.66
C ASN A 11 4.25 10.29 7.45
N ILE A 12 5.32 9.61 7.03
CA ILE A 12 5.95 8.55 7.81
C ILE A 12 7.36 9.02 8.15
N PHE A 13 7.70 9.02 9.44
CA PHE A 13 9.03 9.38 9.95
C PHE A 13 9.66 8.20 10.67
N ASN A 14 10.66 7.61 10.01
CA ASN A 14 11.53 6.59 10.54
C ASN A 14 12.97 7.14 10.63
N PRO A 15 13.87 6.53 11.43
CA PRO A 15 15.22 7.05 11.62
C PRO A 15 16.02 7.27 10.33
N THR A 16 15.81 6.45 9.30
CA THR A 16 16.53 6.50 8.02
C THR A 16 15.60 6.57 6.81
N PHE A 17 14.31 6.81 7.02
CA PHE A 17 13.31 6.87 5.95
C PHE A 17 12.25 7.92 6.27
N THR A 18 11.87 8.70 5.28
CA THR A 18 10.75 9.64 5.40
C THR A 18 9.88 9.56 4.15
N LEU A 19 8.57 9.42 4.35
CA LEU A 19 7.57 9.52 3.29
C LEU A 19 6.77 10.80 3.50
N HIS A 20 6.55 11.53 2.41
CA HIS A 20 5.57 12.61 2.32
C HIS A 20 4.60 12.26 1.19
N LEU A 21 3.37 11.94 1.54
CA LEU A 21 2.32 11.62 0.58
C LEU A 21 1.21 12.65 0.67
N ARG A 22 0.85 13.27 -0.47
CA ARG A 22 -0.25 14.22 -0.53
C ARG A 22 -1.55 13.46 -0.72
N GLU A 23 -2.30 13.26 0.34
CA GLU A 23 -3.48 12.39 0.36
C GLU A 23 -4.53 12.82 -0.67
N GLU A 24 -4.77 14.13 -0.80
CA GLU A 24 -5.71 14.71 -1.78
C GLU A 24 -5.33 14.48 -3.25
N SER A 25 -4.09 14.06 -3.54
CA SER A 25 -3.69 13.74 -4.92
C SER A 25 -4.06 12.32 -5.35
N VAL A 26 -4.48 11.47 -4.41
CA VAL A 26 -4.89 10.09 -4.69
C VAL A 26 -6.32 10.10 -5.22
N ASP A 27 -6.52 9.64 -6.44
CA ASP A 27 -7.81 9.54 -7.12
C ASP A 27 -8.35 8.10 -7.11
N GLU A 28 -7.46 7.12 -7.34
CA GLU A 28 -7.81 5.70 -7.29
C GLU A 28 -6.85 4.91 -6.40
N ILE A 29 -7.39 3.92 -5.68
CA ILE A 29 -6.62 2.95 -4.91
C ILE A 29 -7.02 1.55 -5.33
N TRP A 30 -6.04 0.74 -5.72
CA TRP A 30 -6.26 -0.63 -6.19
C TRP A 30 -5.53 -1.63 -5.32
N VAL A 31 -6.23 -2.72 -4.98
CA VAL A 31 -5.59 -3.94 -4.47
C VAL A 31 -5.42 -4.91 -5.63
N THR A 32 -4.18 -5.27 -5.94
CA THR A 32 -3.90 -6.24 -7.03
C THR A 32 -3.20 -7.47 -6.47
N ARG A 33 -3.52 -8.64 -7.02
CA ARG A 33 -2.89 -9.92 -6.66
C ARG A 33 -2.24 -10.51 -7.90
N LYS A 34 -0.91 -10.54 -7.91
CA LYS A 34 -0.10 -10.98 -9.06
C LYS A 34 0.47 -12.38 -8.77
N PRO A 35 0.31 -13.36 -9.68
CA PRO A 35 0.83 -14.71 -9.46
C PRO A 35 2.37 -14.73 -9.51
N THR A 36 2.95 -15.66 -8.76
CA THR A 36 4.39 -15.96 -8.65
C THR A 36 4.58 -17.48 -8.50
N SER A 37 5.82 -17.97 -8.53
CA SER A 37 6.12 -19.38 -8.24
C SER A 37 5.70 -19.82 -6.84
N ASP A 38 5.68 -18.90 -5.88
CA ASP A 38 5.47 -19.16 -4.45
C ASP A 38 4.05 -18.79 -3.98
N GLY A 39 3.10 -18.67 -4.91
CA GLY A 39 1.72 -18.22 -4.67
C GLY A 39 1.43 -16.88 -5.36
N HIS A 40 0.75 -15.94 -4.71
CA HIS A 40 0.58 -14.59 -5.21
C HIS A 40 1.20 -13.56 -4.28
N VAL A 41 1.52 -12.40 -4.85
CA VAL A 41 1.94 -11.20 -4.12
C VAL A 41 0.85 -10.15 -4.30
N THR A 42 0.52 -9.48 -3.20
CA THR A 42 -0.53 -8.48 -3.09
C THR A 42 0.09 -7.09 -2.99
N SER A 43 -0.31 -6.18 -3.88
CA SER A 43 0.02 -4.75 -3.78
C SER A 43 -1.19 -3.91 -3.40
N VAL A 44 -0.92 -2.81 -2.71
CA VAL A 44 -1.81 -1.63 -2.67
C VAL A 44 -1.18 -0.56 -3.56
N GLU A 45 -1.92 -0.09 -4.55
CA GLU A 45 -1.45 0.83 -5.59
C GLU A 45 -2.28 2.11 -5.57
N LEU A 46 -1.62 3.26 -5.59
CA LEU A 46 -2.24 4.57 -5.50
C LEU A 46 -1.99 5.33 -6.80
N PHE A 47 -3.04 5.87 -7.41
CA PHE A 47 -2.97 6.59 -8.67
C PHE A 47 -3.57 7.98 -8.53
N ALA A 48 -2.96 8.95 -9.20
CA ALA A 48 -3.53 10.29 -9.38
C ALA A 48 -4.56 10.30 -10.51
N LYS A 49 -5.34 11.39 -10.60
CA LYS A 49 -6.40 11.57 -11.59
C LYS A 49 -5.94 11.51 -13.05
N ASP A 50 -4.66 11.80 -13.31
CA ASP A 50 -4.05 11.71 -14.63
C ASP A 50 -3.48 10.31 -14.94
N GLY A 51 -3.66 9.35 -14.03
CA GLY A 51 -3.13 7.99 -14.12
C GLY A 51 -1.70 7.83 -13.61
N THR A 52 -1.05 8.88 -13.09
CA THR A 52 0.29 8.77 -12.50
C THR A 52 0.26 7.84 -11.28
N GLN A 53 1.11 6.81 -11.27
CA GLN A 53 1.28 5.95 -10.10
C GLN A 53 2.07 6.70 -9.01
N ILE A 54 1.40 7.03 -7.90
CA ILE A 54 1.96 7.80 -6.79
C ILE A 54 2.85 6.91 -5.92
N ALA A 55 2.33 5.75 -5.54
CA ALA A 55 3.02 4.81 -4.68
C ALA A 55 2.48 3.39 -4.85
N GLN A 56 3.32 2.42 -4.52
CA GLN A 56 2.97 1.02 -4.45
C GLN A 56 3.56 0.42 -3.17
N LEU A 57 2.73 -0.30 -2.41
CA LEU A 57 3.11 -0.90 -1.14
C LEU A 57 2.98 -2.42 -1.22
N PHE A 58 3.92 -3.09 -0.59
CA PHE A 58 3.98 -4.55 -0.46
C PHE A 58 4.40 -4.95 0.95
N GLY A 59 4.02 -6.16 1.35
CA GLY A 59 4.66 -6.85 2.46
C GLY A 59 6.09 -7.22 2.11
N GLN A 60 7.00 -7.13 3.08
CA GLN A 60 8.37 -7.59 2.87
C GLN A 60 8.37 -9.08 2.53
N ARG A 61 9.19 -9.45 1.53
CA ARG A 61 9.52 -10.85 1.25
C ARG A 61 10.91 -10.95 0.64
N SER A 62 11.42 -12.18 0.61
CA SER A 62 12.59 -12.59 -0.17
C SER A 62 12.16 -13.52 -1.30
N GLU A 63 13.05 -13.74 -2.27
CA GLU A 63 12.83 -14.73 -3.33
C GLU A 63 12.67 -16.15 -2.75
N GLY A 64 11.84 -16.98 -3.38
CA GLY A 64 11.52 -18.34 -2.92
C GLY A 64 10.67 -18.41 -1.65
N HIS A 65 10.19 -17.28 -1.14
CA HIS A 65 9.34 -17.21 0.05
C HIS A 65 7.97 -16.62 -0.30
N PRO A 66 6.89 -17.18 0.27
CA PRO A 66 5.56 -16.62 0.09
C PRO A 66 5.45 -15.24 0.76
N GLU A 67 4.45 -14.48 0.33
CA GLU A 67 4.08 -13.22 0.96
C GLU A 67 3.73 -13.39 2.45
N GLN A 68 4.07 -12.38 3.24
CA GLN A 68 3.80 -12.37 4.68
C GLN A 68 2.28 -12.46 4.96
N VAL A 69 1.89 -13.42 5.80
CA VAL A 69 0.49 -13.62 6.21
C VAL A 69 -0.11 -12.37 6.88
N GLN A 70 0.68 -11.66 7.68
CA GLN A 70 0.26 -10.42 8.33
C GLN A 70 -0.12 -9.33 7.31
N TRP A 71 0.68 -9.17 6.25
CA TRP A 71 0.38 -8.22 5.19
C TRP A 71 -0.93 -8.57 4.46
N ARG A 72 -1.12 -9.85 4.10
CA ARG A 72 -2.38 -10.31 3.50
C ARG A 72 -3.60 -9.95 4.36
N ALA A 73 -3.53 -10.27 5.65
CA ALA A 73 -4.61 -9.97 6.59
C ALA A 73 -4.85 -8.46 6.78
N GLN A 74 -3.82 -7.62 6.64
CA GLN A 74 -4.00 -6.16 6.67
C GLN A 74 -4.73 -5.65 5.43
N VAL A 75 -4.33 -6.11 4.24
CA VAL A 75 -4.92 -5.68 2.97
C VAL A 75 -6.34 -6.22 2.78
N ASP A 76 -6.62 -7.47 3.18
CA ASP A 76 -7.95 -8.07 3.03
C ASP A 76 -9.03 -7.29 3.82
N ARG A 77 -8.66 -6.70 4.97
CA ARG A 77 -9.57 -5.82 5.74
C ARG A 77 -9.98 -4.59 4.94
N LEU A 78 -9.06 -3.97 4.19
CA LEU A 78 -9.37 -2.82 3.32
C LEU A 78 -10.38 -3.19 2.24
N THR A 79 -10.18 -4.34 1.59
CA THR A 79 -11.09 -4.79 0.52
C THR A 79 -12.47 -5.16 1.06
N THR A 80 -12.53 -5.66 2.30
CA THR A 80 -13.81 -5.95 2.95
C THR A 80 -14.57 -4.66 3.28
N GLU A 81 -13.90 -3.66 3.85
CA GLU A 81 -14.50 -2.36 4.14
C GLU A 81 -14.97 -1.65 2.86
N GLY A 82 -14.17 -1.66 1.80
CA GLY A 82 -14.53 -1.07 0.51
C GLY A 82 -15.70 -1.76 -0.20
N LEU A 83 -15.95 -3.05 0.06
CA LEU A 83 -17.14 -3.76 -0.43
C LEU A 83 -18.42 -3.38 0.33
N LEU A 84 -18.29 -2.84 1.54
CA LEU A 84 -19.42 -2.48 2.42
C LEU A 84 -19.80 -0.99 2.35
N ALA A 85 -18.96 -0.16 1.74
CA ALA A 85 -19.18 1.28 1.54
C ALA A 85 -19.97 1.55 0.24
#